data_AF-A0A7Y6E1R5-F1
#
_entry.id   AF-A0A7Y6E1R5-F1
#
_cell.length_a   1.000
_cell.length_b   1.000
_cell.length_c   1.000
_cell.angle_alpha   90.00
_cell.angle_beta   90.00
_cell.angle_gamma   90.00
#
_symmetry.space_group_name_H-M   'P 1'
#
loop_
_entity.id
_entity.type
_entity.pdbx_description
1 polymer ?
#
loop_
_entity_poly.entity_id
_entity_poly.type
_entity_poly.pdbx_seq_one_letter_code
_entity_poly.pdbx_strand_id
1 'polypeptide(L)'
;MKAPVTTAGGVPYVVGLDLQKARDAVWMSGYHFIKPHDALGRGRTQLMLSNWQVCDQNPGPGKIDKETTVKLGVVRKDEDCPSVPLPTEKPTAPDGVMPYLIGRSVNVVREALRDDVHVDADDLKSGRPIIVENHWKVCTQDPPAGAPLPDDKIRVGAVKFEEQCPAGKAG
;
A
#
# COMPACT_ATOMS: atom_id res chain seq x y z
N MET A 1 -26.45 3.05 7.74
CA MET A 1 -25.40 3.99 7.27
C MET A 1 -24.57 4.39 8.47
N LYS A 2 -23.24 4.25 8.44
CA LYS A 2 -22.37 4.68 9.55
C LYS A 2 -22.09 6.18 9.39
N ALA A 3 -22.24 6.97 10.44
CA ALA A 3 -21.91 8.39 10.44
C ALA A 3 -20.51 8.59 11.03
N PRO A 4 -19.76 9.63 10.62
CA PRO A 4 -18.52 10.00 11.30
C PRO A 4 -18.81 10.37 12.75
N VAL A 5 -17.92 9.98 13.67
CA VAL A 5 -17.99 10.41 15.07
C VAL A 5 -17.10 11.63 15.23
N THR A 6 -17.70 12.75 15.62
CA THR A 6 -17.02 14.05 15.65
C THR A 6 -16.37 14.29 17.01
N THR A 7 -15.09 14.63 17.01
CA THR A 7 -14.41 15.24 18.17
C THR A 7 -14.37 16.74 17.93
N ALA A 8 -14.84 17.56 18.88
CA ALA A 8 -14.96 19.01 18.69
C ALA A 8 -13.61 19.65 18.27
N GLY A 9 -13.54 20.09 17.01
CA GLY A 9 -12.39 20.80 16.43
C GLY A 9 -11.20 19.93 15.98
N GLY A 10 -11.38 18.62 15.82
CA GLY A 10 -10.32 17.69 15.40
C GLY A 10 -10.67 16.86 14.17
N VAL A 11 -9.72 16.02 13.73
CA VAL A 11 -9.96 14.97 12.73
C VAL A 11 -11.06 14.04 13.25
N PRO A 12 -12.12 13.78 12.48
CA PRO A 12 -13.20 12.89 12.89
C PRO A 12 -12.74 11.42 12.86
N TYR A 13 -13.46 10.57 13.59
CA TYR A 13 -13.33 9.13 13.44
C TYR A 13 -14.12 8.67 12.21
N VAL A 14 -13.42 8.10 11.23
CA VAL A 14 -13.96 7.77 9.89
C VAL A 14 -13.81 6.30 9.51
N VAL A 15 -13.26 5.47 10.39
CA VAL A 15 -13.14 4.02 10.14
C VAL A 15 -14.52 3.38 9.96
N GLY A 16 -14.64 2.56 8.92
CA GLY A 16 -15.86 1.89 8.48
C GLY A 16 -16.75 2.73 7.54
N LEU A 17 -16.42 4.00 7.28
CA LEU A 17 -17.08 4.78 6.23
C LEU A 17 -16.57 4.38 4.84
N ASP A 18 -17.36 4.70 3.81
CA ASP A 18 -16.80 4.74 2.46
C ASP A 18 -15.81 5.91 2.30
N LEU A 19 -14.80 5.76 1.44
CA LEU A 19 -13.69 6.70 1.35
C LEU A 19 -14.13 8.11 0.89
N GLN A 20 -15.19 8.22 0.09
CA GLN A 20 -15.74 9.53 -0.29
C GLN A 20 -16.22 10.27 0.96
N LYS A 21 -17.11 9.66 1.75
CA LYS A 21 -17.63 10.29 2.98
C LYS A 21 -16.54 10.54 4.02
N ALA A 22 -15.58 9.64 4.13
CA ALA A 22 -14.44 9.82 5.03
C ALA A 22 -13.64 11.08 4.64
N ARG A 23 -13.31 11.24 3.36
CA ARG A 23 -12.60 12.43 2.86
C ARG A 23 -13.40 13.69 3.08
N ASP A 24 -14.70 13.68 2.76
CA ASP A 24 -15.56 14.85 2.95
C ASP A 24 -15.64 15.26 4.43
N ALA A 25 -15.77 14.30 5.34
CA ALA A 25 -15.79 14.57 6.78
C ALA A 25 -14.48 15.18 7.29
N VAL A 26 -13.33 14.63 6.88
CA VAL A 26 -12.00 15.16 7.26
C VAL A 26 -11.79 16.55 6.67
N TRP A 27 -12.18 16.76 5.41
CA TRP A 27 -12.08 18.03 4.70
C TRP A 27 -12.92 19.13 5.35
N MET A 28 -14.19 18.84 5.68
CA MET A 28 -15.10 19.79 6.34
C MET A 28 -14.64 20.17 7.76
N SER A 29 -13.84 19.32 8.41
CA SER A 29 -13.17 19.65 9.68
C SER A 29 -11.92 20.52 9.50
N GLY A 30 -11.63 20.98 8.27
CA GLY A 30 -10.51 21.84 7.92
C GLY A 30 -9.17 21.11 7.89
N TYR A 31 -9.15 19.83 7.52
CA TYR A 31 -7.92 19.05 7.31
C TYR A 31 -7.88 18.63 5.83
N HIS A 32 -6.90 19.16 5.09
CA HIS A 32 -6.90 19.06 3.62
C HIS A 32 -5.86 18.06 3.08
N PHE A 33 -4.85 17.73 3.88
CA PHE A 33 -3.83 16.74 3.53
C PHE A 33 -4.35 15.32 3.81
N ILE A 34 -5.10 14.75 2.87
CA ILE A 34 -5.71 13.42 3.03
C ILE A 34 -5.14 12.45 1.99
N LYS A 35 -4.45 11.41 2.47
CA LYS A 35 -3.78 10.41 1.63
C LYS A 35 -4.41 9.02 1.83
N PRO A 36 -5.35 8.61 0.95
CA PRO A 36 -5.81 7.23 0.93
C PRO A 36 -4.70 6.31 0.42
N HIS A 37 -4.71 5.07 0.86
CA HIS A 37 -3.86 4.01 0.34
C HIS A 37 -4.55 2.65 0.50
N ASP A 38 -4.14 1.69 -0.31
CA ASP A 38 -4.68 0.33 -0.26
C ASP A 38 -4.14 -0.43 0.95
N ALA A 39 -4.99 -0.67 1.95
CA ALA A 39 -4.64 -1.33 3.20
C ALA A 39 -4.14 -2.78 3.00
N LEU A 40 -4.44 -3.40 1.85
CA LEU A 40 -3.94 -4.75 1.53
C LEU A 40 -2.52 -4.76 0.94
N GLY A 41 -1.86 -3.60 0.80
CA GLY A 41 -0.49 -3.52 0.28
C GLY A 41 -0.37 -3.82 -1.22
N ARG A 42 -1.50 -3.87 -1.94
CA ARG A 42 -1.55 -4.20 -3.37
C ARG A 42 -1.30 -2.98 -4.28
N GLY A 43 -1.14 -1.78 -3.71
CA GLY A 43 -0.81 -0.56 -4.46
C GLY A 43 -1.92 -0.10 -5.41
N ARG A 44 -3.18 -0.48 -5.18
CA ARG A 44 -4.28 -0.10 -6.07
C ARG A 44 -4.63 1.38 -5.90
N THR A 45 -4.92 2.06 -7.01
CA THR A 45 -5.44 3.44 -7.01
C THR A 45 -6.95 3.48 -6.72
N GLN A 46 -7.35 4.34 -5.79
CA GLN A 46 -8.76 4.53 -5.42
C GLN A 46 -9.50 5.47 -6.40
N LEU A 47 -9.83 4.99 -7.61
CA LEU A 47 -10.50 5.82 -8.64
C LEU A 47 -11.94 6.21 -8.25
N MET A 48 -12.78 5.23 -7.91
CA MET A 48 -14.14 5.47 -7.42
C MET A 48 -14.15 5.37 -5.90
N LEU A 49 -13.93 6.49 -5.20
CA LEU A 49 -13.77 6.53 -3.74
C LEU A 49 -14.92 5.84 -2.99
N SER A 50 -16.15 5.95 -3.48
CA SER A 50 -17.32 5.31 -2.89
C SER A 50 -17.30 3.78 -2.94
N ASN A 51 -16.43 3.15 -3.74
CA ASN A 51 -16.25 1.68 -3.79
C ASN A 51 -15.26 1.15 -2.75
N TRP A 52 -14.63 2.05 -1.98
CA TRP A 52 -13.64 1.72 -0.97
C TRP A 52 -14.19 2.00 0.43
N GLN A 53 -13.79 1.19 1.41
CA GLN A 53 -14.10 1.36 2.82
C GLN A 53 -12.82 1.63 3.61
N VAL A 54 -12.90 2.54 4.58
CA VAL A 54 -11.81 2.84 5.52
C VAL A 54 -11.67 1.75 6.56
N CYS A 55 -10.49 1.15 6.65
CA CYS A 55 -10.13 0.14 7.65
C CYS A 55 -9.34 0.73 8.80
N ASP A 56 -8.49 1.71 8.51
CA ASP A 56 -7.67 2.40 9.50
C ASP A 56 -7.52 3.89 9.14
N GLN A 57 -7.19 4.68 10.16
CA GLN A 57 -6.83 6.07 10.01
C GLN A 57 -5.62 6.39 10.87
N ASN A 58 -4.71 7.20 10.34
CA ASN A 58 -3.56 7.71 11.07
C ASN A 58 -3.26 9.15 10.64
N PRO A 59 -3.19 10.14 11.55
CA PRO A 59 -3.44 10.03 12.98
C PRO A 59 -4.85 9.58 13.36
N GLY A 60 -5.00 9.11 14.60
CA GLY A 60 -6.30 8.85 15.19
C GLY A 60 -7.17 10.11 15.29
N PRO A 61 -8.46 9.97 15.64
CA PRO A 61 -9.35 11.10 15.78
C PRO A 61 -8.88 12.06 16.87
N GLY A 62 -9.09 13.36 16.67
CA GLY A 62 -8.69 14.40 17.63
C GLY A 62 -8.00 15.60 17.00
N LYS A 63 -7.60 16.56 17.83
CA LYS A 63 -6.89 17.76 17.39
C LYS A 63 -5.45 17.41 17.03
N ILE A 64 -5.12 17.61 15.77
CA ILE A 64 -3.75 17.54 15.25
C ILE A 64 -3.40 18.83 14.51
N ASP A 65 -2.13 19.03 14.21
CA ASP A 65 -1.65 20.12 13.35
C ASP A 65 -2.32 20.04 11.96
N LYS A 66 -2.70 21.19 11.41
CA LYS A 66 -3.47 21.28 10.14
C LYS A 66 -2.68 20.84 8.91
N GLU A 67 -1.36 20.90 8.98
CA GLU A 67 -0.45 20.43 7.94
C GLU A 67 -0.14 18.93 8.06
N THR A 68 -0.60 18.28 9.15
CA THR A 68 -0.41 16.83 9.30
C THR A 68 -1.26 16.06 8.30
N THR A 69 -0.61 15.17 7.54
CA THR A 69 -1.32 14.30 6.60
C THR A 69 -2.11 13.23 7.33
N VAL A 70 -3.42 13.18 7.07
CA VAL A 70 -4.32 12.09 7.48
C VAL A 70 -4.24 10.98 6.44
N LYS A 71 -3.60 9.87 6.82
CA LYS A 71 -3.53 8.64 6.04
C LYS A 71 -4.76 7.80 6.32
N LEU A 72 -5.41 7.31 5.26
CA LEU A 72 -6.58 6.43 5.35
C LEU A 72 -6.26 5.12 4.64
N GLY A 73 -6.11 4.03 5.40
CA GLY A 73 -6.01 2.70 4.82
C GLY A 73 -7.39 2.20 4.40
N VAL A 74 -7.51 1.80 3.13
CA VAL A 74 -8.78 1.39 2.55
C VAL A 74 -8.70 0.05 1.83
N VAL A 75 -9.82 -0.67 1.81
CA VAL A 75 -10.04 -1.87 1.00
C VAL A 75 -11.25 -1.68 0.10
N ARG A 76 -11.42 -2.52 -0.93
CA ARG A 76 -12.69 -2.52 -1.67
C ARG A 76 -13.80 -3.03 -0.76
N LYS A 77 -15.03 -2.60 -0.99
CA LYS A 77 -16.18 -2.97 -0.14
C LYS A 77 -16.47 -4.46 -0.04
N ASP A 78 -15.97 -5.26 -0.97
CA ASP A 78 -16.06 -6.72 -1.03
C ASP A 78 -14.86 -7.43 -0.40
N GLU A 79 -13.94 -6.70 0.22
CA GLU A 79 -12.74 -7.22 0.87
C GLU A 79 -12.76 -6.97 2.39
N ASP A 80 -12.07 -7.84 3.12
CA ASP A 80 -11.94 -7.71 4.57
C ASP A 80 -10.83 -6.74 4.96
N CYS A 81 -11.09 -5.94 5.99
CA CYS A 81 -10.06 -5.12 6.61
C CYS A 81 -8.99 -6.00 7.26
N PRO A 82 -7.70 -5.72 7.03
CA PRO A 82 -6.64 -6.52 7.62
C PRO A 82 -6.59 -6.33 9.15
N SER A 83 -6.33 -7.41 9.87
CA SER A 83 -6.18 -7.36 11.34
C SER A 83 -4.87 -6.71 11.79
N VAL A 84 -3.89 -6.60 10.89
CA VAL A 84 -2.60 -5.94 11.09
C VAL A 84 -2.35 -5.03 9.88
N PRO A 85 -1.97 -3.76 10.07
CA PRO A 85 -1.59 -2.88 8.97
C PRO A 85 -0.47 -3.52 8.15
N LEU A 86 -0.71 -3.73 6.86
CA LEU A 86 0.34 -4.20 5.97
C LEU A 86 1.29 -3.04 5.63
N PRO A 87 2.52 -3.34 5.24
CA PRO A 87 3.39 -2.34 4.66
C PRO A 87 2.76 -1.84 3.35
N THR A 88 2.16 -0.65 3.38
CA THR A 88 1.48 -0.03 2.22
C THR A 88 2.22 1.19 1.69
N GLU A 89 3.11 1.76 2.50
CA GLU A 89 3.97 2.87 2.08
C GLU A 89 4.98 2.38 1.05
N LYS A 90 5.20 3.20 0.02
CA LYS A 90 6.24 2.93 -0.97
C LYS A 90 7.57 2.70 -0.26
N PRO A 91 8.28 1.59 -0.53
CA PRO A 91 9.64 1.39 -0.05
C PRO A 91 10.48 2.61 -0.38
N THR A 92 11.10 3.20 0.64
CA THR A 92 12.14 4.20 0.41
C THR A 92 13.40 3.45 0.03
N ALA A 93 13.93 3.71 -1.17
CA ALA A 93 15.29 3.34 -1.53
C ALA A 93 16.21 4.49 -1.09
N PRO A 94 17.05 4.31 -0.06
CA PRO A 94 18.16 5.24 0.17
C PRO A 94 19.02 5.32 -1.10
N ASP A 95 19.68 6.46 -1.35
CA ASP A 95 20.42 6.71 -2.60
C ASP A 95 21.31 5.52 -3.01
N GLY A 96 20.91 4.83 -4.09
CA GLY A 96 21.63 3.70 -4.66
C GLY A 96 21.58 2.40 -3.85
N VAL A 97 20.66 2.26 -2.88
CA VAL A 97 20.55 1.06 -2.04
C VAL A 97 19.24 0.32 -2.30
N MET A 98 19.35 -1.00 -2.49
CA MET A 98 18.24 -1.91 -2.74
C MET A 98 17.30 -1.96 -1.53
N PRO A 99 16.03 -1.54 -1.67
CA PRO A 99 15.07 -1.61 -0.57
C PRO A 99 14.67 -3.06 -0.24
N TYR A 100 14.05 -3.25 0.93
CA TYR A 100 13.40 -4.50 1.29
C TYR A 100 12.03 -4.61 0.62
N LEU A 101 11.90 -5.56 -0.29
CA LEU A 101 10.73 -5.73 -1.17
C LEU A 101 9.86 -6.95 -0.84
N ILE A 102 10.33 -7.84 0.02
CA ILE A 102 9.61 -9.08 0.34
C ILE A 102 8.25 -8.77 0.98
N GLY A 103 7.22 -9.49 0.53
CA GLY A 103 5.82 -9.30 0.94
C GLY A 103 5.10 -8.15 0.25
N ARG A 104 5.80 -7.28 -0.48
CA ARG A 104 5.19 -6.19 -1.27
C ARG A 104 4.57 -6.73 -2.55
N SER A 105 3.61 -6.00 -3.11
CA SER A 105 3.11 -6.33 -4.44
C SER A 105 4.09 -5.91 -5.53
N VAL A 106 4.09 -6.60 -6.67
CA VAL A 106 4.93 -6.24 -7.83
C VAL A 106 4.65 -4.80 -8.29
N ASN A 107 3.38 -4.37 -8.24
CA ASN A 107 2.97 -3.00 -8.56
C ASN A 107 3.66 -1.98 -7.63
N VAL A 108 3.66 -2.23 -6.32
CA VAL A 108 4.33 -1.36 -5.33
C VAL A 108 5.84 -1.32 -5.55
N VAL A 109 6.45 -2.44 -5.94
CA VAL A 109 7.88 -2.49 -6.26
C VAL A 109 8.20 -1.57 -7.45
N ARG A 110 7.47 -1.71 -8.56
CA ARG A 110 7.70 -0.87 -9.74
C ARG A 110 7.46 0.60 -9.46
N GLU A 111 6.42 0.93 -8.69
CA GLU A 111 6.13 2.31 -8.30
C GLU A 111 7.15 2.96 -7.34
N ALA A 112 7.98 2.14 -6.67
CA ALA A 112 8.94 2.60 -5.67
C ALA A 112 10.36 2.77 -6.22
N LEU A 113 10.68 2.04 -7.29
CA LEU A 113 11.96 2.17 -7.98
C LEU A 113 11.89 3.32 -8.99
N ARG A 114 13.06 3.84 -9.34
CA ARG A 114 13.17 4.86 -10.38
C ARG A 114 12.74 4.28 -11.73
N ASP A 115 12.19 5.13 -12.60
CA ASP A 115 11.66 4.72 -13.91
C ASP A 115 12.70 4.05 -14.82
N ASP A 116 14.00 4.23 -14.56
CA ASP A 116 15.09 3.63 -15.34
C ASP A 116 15.50 2.23 -14.86
N VAL A 117 15.07 1.79 -13.67
CA VAL A 117 15.38 0.44 -13.17
C VAL A 117 14.27 -0.53 -13.59
N HIS A 118 14.59 -1.46 -14.49
CA HIS A 118 13.64 -2.47 -14.92
C HIS A 118 13.42 -3.55 -13.85
N VAL A 119 12.16 -3.94 -13.64
CA VAL A 119 11.79 -5.01 -12.70
C VAL A 119 11.37 -6.25 -13.48
N ASP A 120 12.29 -7.22 -13.55
CA ASP A 120 12.01 -8.57 -14.05
C ASP A 120 11.25 -9.33 -12.95
N ALA A 121 9.97 -9.64 -13.18
CA ALA A 121 9.11 -10.32 -12.22
C ALA A 121 8.69 -11.71 -12.72
N ASP A 122 9.06 -12.76 -11.97
CA ASP A 122 8.80 -14.16 -12.33
C ASP A 122 7.83 -14.83 -11.35
N ASP A 123 6.87 -15.61 -11.87
CA ASP A 123 5.99 -16.46 -11.05
C ASP A 123 6.75 -17.71 -10.58
N LEU A 124 7.00 -17.80 -9.27
CA LEU A 124 7.74 -18.91 -8.65
C LEU A 124 6.97 -20.23 -8.59
N LYS A 125 5.68 -20.26 -8.97
CA LYS A 125 4.87 -21.49 -8.94
C LYS A 125 4.73 -22.14 -10.31
N SER A 126 4.10 -21.44 -11.25
CA SER A 126 3.67 -22.04 -12.51
C SER A 126 4.24 -21.33 -13.72
N GLY A 127 5.16 -20.36 -13.55
CA GLY A 127 5.74 -19.59 -14.65
C GLY A 127 4.70 -18.76 -15.42
N ARG A 128 3.60 -18.36 -14.77
CA ARG A 128 2.56 -17.55 -15.40
C ARG A 128 3.08 -16.13 -15.65
N PRO A 129 2.64 -15.46 -16.72
CA PRO A 129 2.98 -14.06 -16.94
C PRO A 129 2.34 -13.18 -15.87
N ILE A 130 3.15 -12.31 -15.26
CA ILE A 130 2.71 -11.31 -14.28
C ILE A 130 2.23 -10.07 -15.04
N ILE A 131 0.93 -10.03 -15.36
CA ILE A 131 0.31 -8.92 -16.11
C ILE A 131 -0.41 -7.96 -15.15
N VAL A 132 -1.23 -8.51 -14.25
CA VAL A 132 -2.00 -7.73 -13.26
C VAL A 132 -1.24 -7.72 -11.95
N GLU A 133 -0.20 -6.87 -11.90
CA GLU A 133 0.88 -6.90 -10.88
C GLU A 133 0.42 -6.77 -9.42
N ASN A 134 -0.70 -6.08 -9.19
CA ASN A 134 -1.30 -5.93 -7.86
C ASN A 134 -1.92 -7.25 -7.31
N HIS A 135 -1.98 -8.32 -8.11
CA HIS A 135 -2.40 -9.66 -7.67
C HIS A 135 -1.23 -10.54 -7.21
N TRP A 136 -0.01 -10.03 -7.24
CA TRP A 136 1.21 -10.80 -6.99
C TRP A 136 2.00 -10.19 -5.84
N LYS A 137 2.45 -11.03 -4.90
CA LYS A 137 3.33 -10.66 -3.80
C LYS A 137 4.74 -11.20 -4.03
N VAL A 138 5.73 -10.39 -3.73
CA VAL A 138 7.15 -10.73 -3.85
C VAL A 138 7.56 -11.67 -2.71
N CYS A 139 8.21 -12.77 -3.08
CA CYS A 139 8.75 -13.78 -2.19
C CYS A 139 10.28 -13.78 -2.16
N THR A 140 10.93 -13.38 -3.27
CA THR A 140 12.38 -13.30 -3.39
C THR A 140 12.78 -12.03 -4.14
N GLN A 141 13.96 -11.49 -3.84
CA GLN A 141 14.53 -10.33 -4.52
C GLN A 141 16.01 -10.58 -4.83
N ASP A 142 16.48 -10.03 -5.94
CA ASP A 142 17.88 -10.02 -6.36
C ASP A 142 18.15 -8.67 -7.07
N PRO A 143 19.02 -7.79 -6.53
CA PRO A 143 19.89 -7.98 -5.36
C PRO A 143 19.18 -8.10 -4.00
N PRO A 144 19.85 -8.63 -2.95
CA PRO A 144 19.30 -8.66 -1.61
C PRO A 144 19.15 -7.26 -1.03
N ALA A 145 18.28 -7.10 -0.03
CA ALA A 145 18.04 -5.82 0.60
C ALA A 145 19.33 -5.27 1.23
N GLY A 146 19.61 -3.98 1.01
CA GLY A 146 20.84 -3.32 1.45
C GLY A 146 22.02 -3.43 0.47
N ALA A 147 21.93 -4.25 -0.57
CA ALA A 147 22.92 -4.25 -1.65
C ALA A 147 22.82 -2.97 -2.51
N PRO A 148 23.85 -2.64 -3.32
CA PRO A 148 23.74 -1.57 -4.30
C PRO A 148 22.59 -1.83 -5.29
N LEU A 149 21.75 -0.82 -5.53
CA LEU A 149 20.70 -0.85 -6.53
C LEU A 149 21.35 -0.71 -7.92
N PRO A 150 21.14 -1.66 -8.84
CA PRO A 150 21.70 -1.58 -10.19
C PRO A 150 20.96 -0.52 -11.01
N ASP A 151 21.67 0.09 -11.96
CA ASP A 151 21.12 1.12 -12.86
C ASP A 151 20.25 0.55 -13.99
N ASP A 152 20.34 -0.75 -14.27
CA ASP A 152 19.64 -1.41 -15.39
C ASP A 152 18.39 -2.17 -14.91
N LYS A 153 18.59 -3.25 -14.12
CA LYS A 153 17.46 -4.10 -13.73
C LYS A 153 17.67 -4.89 -12.45
N ILE A 154 16.55 -5.22 -11.80
CA ILE A 154 16.45 -6.15 -10.68
C ILE A 154 15.55 -7.34 -11.02
N ARG A 155 15.68 -8.44 -10.29
CA ARG A 155 14.76 -9.59 -10.37
C ARG A 155 13.97 -9.75 -9.08
N VAL A 156 12.69 -10.04 -9.22
CA VAL A 156 11.81 -10.43 -8.11
C VAL A 156 11.07 -11.72 -8.46
N GLY A 157 11.09 -12.67 -7.54
CA GLY A 157 10.23 -13.84 -7.62
C GLY A 157 8.95 -13.57 -6.86
N ALA A 158 7.80 -13.77 -7.50
CA ALA A 158 6.49 -13.51 -6.92
C ALA A 158 5.56 -14.72 -7.01
N VAL A 159 4.51 -14.71 -6.20
CA VAL A 159 3.38 -15.65 -6.26
C VAL A 159 2.08 -14.86 -6.10
N LYS A 160 0.92 -15.45 -6.39
CA LYS A 160 -0.36 -14.77 -6.12
C LYS A 160 -0.54 -14.53 -4.62
N PHE A 161 -1.31 -13.51 -4.23
CA PHE A 161 -1.52 -13.19 -2.82
C PHE A 161 -2.05 -14.36 -1.99
N GLU A 162 -2.89 -15.19 -2.60
CA GLU A 162 -3.52 -16.38 -2.02
C GLU A 162 -2.57 -17.59 -1.95
N GLU A 163 -1.44 -17.54 -2.65
CA GLU A 163 -0.44 -18.61 -2.71
C GLU A 163 0.64 -18.43 -1.64
N GLN A 164 1.24 -19.54 -1.20
CA GLN A 164 2.35 -19.49 -0.24
C GLN A 164 3.68 -19.36 -0.97
N CYS A 165 4.55 -18.49 -0.46
CA CYS A 165 5.92 -18.38 -0.94
C CYS A 165 6.64 -19.72 -0.75
N PRO A 166 7.41 -20.19 -1.74
CA PRO A 166 8.19 -21.40 -1.60
C PRO A 166 9.20 -21.26 -0.45
N ALA A 167 9.36 -22.32 0.34
CA ALA A 167 10.37 -22.38 1.37
C ALA A 167 11.75 -22.47 0.72
N GLY A 168 12.49 -21.37 0.68
CA GLY A 168 13.89 -21.36 0.23
C GLY A 168 14.19 -20.34 -0.87
N LYS A 169 14.57 -19.15 -0.42
CA LYS A 169 15.80 -18.39 -0.74
C LYS A 169 15.45 -16.91 -0.56
N ALA A 170 15.35 -16.50 0.70
CA ALA A 170 15.74 -15.14 1.05
C ALA A 170 17.24 -15.08 0.76
N GLY A 171 17.59 -14.62 -0.44
CA GLY A 171 18.95 -14.17 -0.74
C GLY A 171 19.21 -12.89 0.03
#